data_AF-G8BWN3-F1
#
_entry.id   AF-G8BWN3-F1
#
_cell.length_a   1.000
_cell.length_b   1.000
_cell.length_c   1.000
_cell.angle_alpha   90.00
_cell.angle_beta   90.00
_cell.angle_gamma   90.00
#
_symmetry.space_group_name_H-M   'P 1'
#
loop_
_entity.id
_entity.type
_entity.pdbx_description
1 polymer ?
#
loop_
_entity_poly.entity_id
_entity_poly.type
_entity_poly.pdbx_seq_one_letter_code
_entity_poly.pdbx_strand_id
1 'polypeptide(L)'
;MDFNENYHLSQQQVCLDRLDNQVFFSSVSSLLHNPNLITENNIRYLFTTGISINDFIATIYNNDNELLKNIANNLCIINLDTLDSVAGQQFQYSYSDDVQAFKRHHTQKLQDIISYLVNDIEQRVNGKMNNNTDDNSINRYLSPIPDKVNLSSILYGDVSYYYGSNEFNDSDINRFKTFNDLLTILKTYNQREKALIISQDGNDYNMIAYLISTVLKLNPSYNIYEALRHLKCLTENFEELNNERIIWYSGLLSYYELIRANELYWGNVNVNSLNSTKTNMNFANANTCATNSRSSSISPNKRRDSNNIATAITQPTPVTQSSPILSSNKRSRLID
;
A
#
# COMPACT_ATOMS: atom_id res chain seq x y z
N MET A 1 6.46 -31.99 31.61
CA MET A 1 5.70 -30.86 31.03
C MET A 1 4.42 -30.78 31.82
N ASP A 2 4.29 -29.74 32.63
CA ASP A 2 3.22 -29.63 33.63
C ASP A 2 1.91 -29.19 32.98
N PHE A 3 0.82 -29.86 33.35
CA PHE A 3 -0.54 -29.59 32.86
C PHE A 3 -0.99 -28.13 33.10
N ASN A 4 -0.34 -27.44 34.05
CA ASN A 4 -0.61 -26.04 34.38
C ASN A 4 0.00 -25.03 33.39
N GLU A 5 1.13 -25.32 32.72
CA GLU A 5 1.67 -24.43 31.67
C GLU A 5 0.76 -24.41 30.44
N ASN A 6 0.20 -25.56 30.06
CA ASN A 6 -0.76 -25.67 28.97
C ASN A 6 -2.11 -24.99 29.28
N TYR A 7 -2.47 -24.87 30.56
CA TYR A 7 -3.69 -24.18 30.96
C TYR A 7 -3.56 -22.65 30.87
N HIS A 8 -2.37 -22.10 31.16
CA HIS A 8 -2.11 -20.67 30.99
C HIS A 8 -1.97 -20.25 29.52
N LEU A 9 -1.36 -21.11 28.67
CA LEU A 9 -1.30 -20.89 27.22
C LEU A 9 -2.69 -20.94 26.56
N SER A 10 -3.62 -21.74 27.10
CA SER A 10 -5.00 -21.83 26.56
C SER A 10 -5.94 -20.70 27.03
N GLN A 11 -5.49 -19.82 27.94
CA GLN A 11 -6.24 -18.64 28.39
C GLN A 11 -5.70 -17.29 27.89
N GLN A 12 -4.67 -17.27 27.03
CA GLN A 12 -4.41 -16.07 26.25
C GLN A 12 -5.60 -15.87 25.31
N GLN A 13 -6.56 -15.09 25.79
CA GLN A 13 -7.74 -14.68 25.07
C GLN A 13 -7.24 -14.01 23.80
N VAL A 14 -7.38 -14.73 22.68
CA VAL A 14 -6.89 -14.28 21.40
C VAL A 14 -7.65 -13.01 21.05
N CYS A 15 -7.01 -11.87 21.25
CA CYS A 15 -7.55 -10.55 21.00
C CYS A 15 -7.02 -10.05 19.66
N LEU A 16 -7.78 -9.17 19.01
CA LEU A 16 -7.29 -8.47 17.83
C LEU A 16 -6.37 -7.34 18.26
N ASP A 17 -5.18 -7.30 17.68
CA ASP A 17 -4.30 -6.16 17.87
C ASP A 17 -4.85 -4.96 17.10
N ARG A 18 -4.75 -3.77 17.69
CA ARG A 18 -5.37 -2.55 17.18
C ARG A 18 -4.32 -1.57 16.72
N LEU A 19 -4.35 -1.21 15.43
CA LEU A 19 -3.49 -0.17 14.88
C LEU A 19 -4.04 1.23 15.18
N ASP A 20 -5.31 1.44 14.86
CA ASP A 20 -6.03 2.70 15.06
C ASP A 20 -7.51 2.43 15.39
N ASN A 21 -8.36 3.48 15.34
CA ASN A 21 -9.76 3.31 15.68
C ASN A 21 -10.56 2.42 14.71
N GLN A 22 -10.06 2.23 13.49
CA GLN A 22 -10.72 1.61 12.35
C GLN A 22 -9.95 0.42 11.78
N VAL A 23 -8.70 0.20 12.17
CA VAL A 23 -7.82 -0.84 11.64
C VAL A 23 -7.33 -1.74 12.76
N PHE A 24 -7.64 -3.02 12.63
CA PHE A 24 -7.10 -4.12 13.43
C PHE A 24 -6.17 -4.98 12.59
N PHE A 25 -5.34 -5.77 13.25
CA PHE A 25 -4.52 -6.78 12.62
C PHE A 25 -4.38 -8.03 13.49
N SER A 26 -4.16 -9.19 12.88
CA SER A 26 -4.08 -10.48 13.57
C SER A 26 -3.56 -11.60 12.65
N SER A 27 -3.32 -12.80 13.20
CA SER A 27 -3.14 -14.03 12.41
C SER A 27 -4.46 -14.64 11.94
N VAL A 28 -4.39 -15.50 10.90
CA VAL A 28 -5.50 -16.35 10.46
C VAL A 28 -5.95 -17.29 11.58
N SER A 29 -5.01 -17.81 12.37
CA SER A 29 -5.34 -18.69 13.50
C SER A 29 -6.31 -18.01 14.46
N SER A 30 -6.11 -16.75 14.79
CA SER A 30 -7.03 -16.01 15.67
C SER A 30 -8.45 -15.95 15.14
N LEU A 31 -8.59 -15.75 13.83
CA LEU A 31 -9.88 -15.73 13.16
C LEU A 31 -10.59 -17.09 13.23
N LEU A 32 -9.84 -18.19 13.10
CA LEU A 32 -10.39 -19.54 13.21
C LEU A 32 -10.84 -19.88 14.63
N HIS A 33 -10.08 -19.45 15.64
CA HIS A 33 -10.37 -19.76 17.05
C HIS A 33 -11.55 -18.94 17.58
N ASN A 34 -11.70 -17.68 17.16
CA ASN A 34 -12.77 -16.81 17.65
C ASN A 34 -13.39 -15.94 16.51
N PRO A 35 -14.27 -16.52 15.69
CA PRO A 35 -14.92 -15.79 14.59
C PRO A 35 -15.84 -14.66 15.08
N ASN A 36 -16.31 -14.70 16.32
CA ASN A 36 -17.18 -13.67 16.90
C ASN A 36 -16.47 -12.31 17.04
N LEU A 37 -15.14 -12.28 17.06
CA LEU A 37 -14.37 -11.03 17.10
C LEU A 37 -14.69 -10.12 15.91
N ILE A 38 -15.07 -10.67 14.76
CA ILE A 38 -15.46 -9.89 13.59
C ILE A 38 -16.75 -9.11 13.86
N THR A 39 -17.77 -9.77 14.38
CA THR A 39 -19.08 -9.15 14.61
C THR A 39 -19.02 -8.20 15.80
N GLU A 40 -18.33 -8.59 16.88
CA GLU A 40 -18.14 -7.75 18.08
C GLU A 40 -17.42 -6.44 17.77
N ASN A 41 -16.42 -6.48 16.88
CA ASN A 41 -15.65 -5.29 16.53
C ASN A 41 -16.23 -4.49 15.36
N ASN A 42 -17.35 -4.93 14.77
CA ASN A 42 -17.93 -4.36 13.54
C ASN A 42 -16.93 -4.35 12.37
N ILE A 43 -16.21 -5.45 12.20
CA ILE A 43 -15.30 -5.64 11.07
C ILE A 43 -16.11 -6.01 9.84
N ARG A 44 -15.92 -5.25 8.76
CA ARG A 44 -16.61 -5.47 7.47
C ARG A 44 -15.64 -5.64 6.31
N TYR A 45 -14.38 -5.25 6.52
CA TYR A 45 -13.32 -5.34 5.52
C TYR A 45 -12.21 -6.23 6.03
N LEU A 46 -11.77 -7.16 5.19
CA LEU A 46 -10.70 -8.10 5.51
C LEU A 46 -9.62 -7.99 4.45
N PHE A 47 -8.40 -7.67 4.87
CA PHE A 47 -7.23 -7.65 4.02
C PHE A 47 -6.40 -8.89 4.30
N THR A 48 -6.14 -9.72 3.29
CA THR A 48 -5.22 -10.85 3.41
C THR A 48 -3.86 -10.49 2.82
N THR A 49 -2.79 -10.88 3.51
CA THR A 49 -1.41 -10.73 3.06
C THR A 49 -0.63 -11.99 3.39
N GLY A 50 0.25 -12.42 2.48
CA GLY A 50 1.04 -13.64 2.63
C GLY A 50 0.24 -14.95 2.58
N ILE A 51 -1.02 -14.93 2.14
CA ILE A 51 -1.90 -16.10 2.07
C ILE A 51 -2.48 -16.17 0.66
N SER A 52 -2.36 -17.31 -0.01
CA SER A 52 -3.02 -17.49 -1.31
C SER A 52 -4.54 -17.54 -1.11
N ILE A 53 -5.32 -17.06 -2.08
CA ILE A 53 -6.78 -17.14 -1.97
C ILE A 53 -7.27 -18.58 -1.93
N ASN A 54 -6.56 -19.50 -2.58
CA ASN A 54 -6.87 -20.93 -2.52
C ASN A 54 -6.72 -21.46 -1.10
N ASP A 55 -5.62 -21.12 -0.41
CA ASP A 55 -5.38 -21.53 0.97
C ASP A 55 -6.36 -20.87 1.92
N PHE A 56 -6.67 -19.59 1.70
CA PHE A 56 -7.65 -18.87 2.49
C PHE A 56 -9.05 -19.47 2.35
N ILE A 57 -9.49 -19.77 1.12
CA ILE A 57 -10.78 -20.42 0.86
C ILE A 57 -10.78 -21.82 1.47
N ALA A 58 -9.72 -22.61 1.29
CA ALA A 58 -9.63 -23.94 1.90
C ALA A 58 -9.74 -23.83 3.43
N THR A 59 -9.07 -22.85 4.03
CA THR A 59 -9.08 -22.63 5.47
C THR A 59 -10.43 -22.14 5.99
N ILE A 60 -11.17 -21.32 5.24
CA ILE A 60 -12.49 -20.84 5.70
C ILE A 60 -13.62 -21.81 5.34
N TYR A 61 -13.63 -22.33 4.12
CA TYR A 61 -14.73 -23.10 3.56
C TYR A 61 -14.62 -24.60 3.82
N ASN A 62 -13.43 -25.16 4.08
CA ASN A 62 -13.31 -26.60 4.42
C ASN A 62 -13.35 -26.86 5.93
N ASN A 63 -13.29 -25.83 6.79
CA ASN A 63 -13.22 -26.00 8.25
C ASN A 63 -14.56 -26.37 8.94
N ASP A 64 -15.58 -26.84 8.22
CA ASP A 64 -16.93 -27.16 8.71
C ASP A 64 -17.64 -26.10 9.58
N ASN A 65 -17.04 -24.91 9.72
CA ASN A 65 -17.53 -23.83 10.56
C ASN A 65 -18.48 -22.93 9.76
N GLU A 66 -19.77 -23.26 9.77
CA GLU A 66 -20.80 -22.50 9.06
C GLU A 66 -20.85 -21.01 9.48
N LEU A 67 -20.53 -20.71 10.74
CA LEU A 67 -20.51 -19.32 11.22
C LEU A 67 -19.44 -18.52 10.47
N LEU A 68 -18.23 -19.06 10.35
CA LEU A 68 -17.14 -18.38 9.66
C LEU A 68 -17.44 -18.22 8.16
N LYS A 69 -18.06 -19.21 7.52
CA LYS A 69 -18.52 -19.11 6.11
C LYS A 69 -19.55 -17.99 5.95
N ASN A 70 -20.55 -17.94 6.83
CA ASN A 70 -21.58 -16.89 6.80
C ASN A 70 -21.00 -15.50 7.06
N ILE A 71 -20.03 -15.40 7.97
CA ILE A 71 -19.33 -14.15 8.24
C ILE A 71 -18.52 -13.74 7.01
N ALA A 72 -17.69 -14.62 6.46
CA ALA A 72 -16.88 -14.36 5.26
C ALA A 72 -17.74 -13.90 4.08
N ASN A 73 -18.87 -14.56 3.85
CA ASN A 73 -19.83 -14.18 2.80
C ASN A 73 -20.40 -12.77 2.98
N ASN A 74 -20.37 -12.20 4.19
CA ASN A 74 -20.82 -10.85 4.50
C ASN A 74 -19.70 -9.81 4.46
N LEU A 75 -18.43 -10.21 4.54
CA LEU A 75 -17.27 -9.31 4.45
C LEU A 75 -16.94 -8.91 3.01
N CYS A 76 -16.26 -7.77 2.85
CA CYS A 76 -15.49 -7.47 1.64
C CYS A 76 -14.05 -7.92 1.89
N ILE A 77 -13.59 -8.91 1.11
CA ILE A 77 -12.28 -9.55 1.29
C ILE A 77 -11.39 -9.12 0.14
N ILE A 78 -10.25 -8.52 0.49
CA ILE A 78 -9.25 -7.97 -0.42
C ILE A 78 -7.95 -8.72 -0.18
N ASN A 79 -7.38 -9.28 -1.25
CA ASN A 79 -6.08 -9.93 -1.17
C ASN A 79 -4.97 -9.04 -1.74
N LEU A 80 -3.94 -8.81 -0.94
CA LEU A 80 -2.83 -7.91 -1.25
C LEU A 80 -1.56 -8.62 -1.72
N ASP A 81 -1.53 -9.95 -1.69
CA ASP A 81 -0.41 -10.74 -2.17
C ASP A 81 -0.93 -11.94 -2.98
N THR A 82 -0.62 -12.00 -4.28
CA THR A 82 -0.72 -13.25 -5.03
C THR A 82 0.64 -13.92 -5.02
N LEU A 83 0.83 -14.87 -4.10
CA LEU A 83 2.01 -15.75 -4.08
C LEU A 83 2.15 -16.59 -5.36
N ASP A 84 1.08 -16.67 -6.18
CA ASP A 84 1.01 -17.44 -7.41
C ASP A 84 1.94 -16.93 -8.53
N SER A 85 2.53 -15.75 -8.38
CA SER A 85 3.47 -15.17 -9.36
C SER A 85 4.93 -15.30 -8.90
N VAL A 86 5.39 -16.53 -8.63
CA VAL A 86 6.83 -16.78 -8.66
C VAL A 86 7.30 -16.57 -10.10
N ALA A 87 8.16 -15.59 -10.29
CA ALA A 87 8.65 -15.11 -11.58
C ALA A 87 8.98 -16.26 -12.56
N GLY A 88 8.16 -16.42 -13.59
CA GLY A 88 8.45 -17.27 -14.75
C GLY A 88 7.59 -18.53 -14.91
N GLN A 89 6.76 -18.90 -13.94
CA GLN A 89 5.79 -19.98 -14.11
C GLN A 89 4.38 -19.43 -13.90
N GLN A 90 3.78 -18.92 -14.97
CA GLN A 90 2.32 -18.85 -15.07
C GLN A 90 1.81 -20.29 -15.12
N PHE A 91 1.76 -20.96 -13.97
CA PHE A 91 0.89 -22.10 -13.86
C PHE A 91 -0.51 -21.57 -14.06
N GLN A 92 -1.10 -21.85 -15.22
CA GLN A 92 -2.55 -21.88 -15.38
C GLN A 92 -3.08 -22.95 -14.44
N TYR A 93 -3.11 -22.66 -13.15
CA TYR A 93 -4.03 -23.33 -12.27
C TYR A 93 -5.40 -22.93 -12.79
N SER A 94 -6.09 -23.89 -13.39
CA SER A 94 -7.53 -23.75 -13.62
C SER A 94 -8.13 -23.50 -12.25
N TYR A 95 -8.46 -22.25 -11.95
CA TYR A 95 -9.15 -21.90 -10.72
C TYR A 95 -10.37 -22.79 -10.62
N SER A 96 -10.58 -23.42 -9.46
CA SER A 96 -11.83 -24.11 -9.21
C SER A 96 -12.99 -23.10 -9.36
N ASP A 97 -14.15 -23.58 -9.77
CA ASP A 97 -15.33 -22.74 -9.93
C ASP A 97 -15.66 -21.96 -8.64
N ASP A 98 -15.37 -22.57 -7.48
CA ASP A 98 -15.53 -21.95 -6.16
C ASP A 98 -14.63 -20.73 -5.97
N VAL A 99 -13.36 -20.80 -6.40
CA VAL A 99 -12.42 -19.67 -6.29
C VAL A 99 -12.86 -18.53 -7.20
N GLN A 100 -13.32 -18.83 -8.42
CA GLN A 100 -13.82 -17.80 -9.33
C GLN A 100 -15.11 -17.14 -8.79
N ALA A 101 -16.01 -17.95 -8.24
CA ALA A 101 -17.23 -17.45 -7.60
C ALA A 101 -16.90 -16.54 -6.41
N PHE A 102 -15.95 -16.94 -5.57
CA PHE A 102 -15.44 -16.13 -4.47
C PHE A 102 -14.84 -14.80 -4.94
N LYS A 103 -13.93 -14.82 -5.92
CA LYS A 103 -13.33 -13.61 -6.50
C LYS A 103 -14.40 -12.67 -7.04
N ARG A 104 -15.35 -13.19 -7.81
CA ARG A 104 -16.45 -12.40 -8.40
C ARG A 104 -17.31 -11.76 -7.31
N HIS A 105 -17.69 -12.52 -6.29
CA HIS A 105 -18.51 -12.03 -5.18
C HIS A 105 -17.85 -10.87 -4.44
N HIS A 106 -16.58 -11.01 -4.06
CA HIS A 106 -15.87 -9.97 -3.31
C HIS A 106 -15.45 -8.79 -4.19
N THR A 107 -15.14 -9.02 -5.47
CA THR A 107 -14.94 -7.95 -6.46
C THR A 107 -16.20 -7.12 -6.63
N GLN A 108 -17.38 -7.75 -6.75
CA GLN A 108 -18.65 -7.05 -6.87
C GLN A 108 -18.93 -6.18 -5.64
N LYS A 109 -18.67 -6.68 -4.42
CA LYS A 109 -18.82 -5.85 -3.20
C LYS A 109 -17.92 -4.62 -3.20
N LEU A 110 -16.67 -4.77 -3.65
CA LEU A 110 -15.75 -3.64 -3.75
C LEU A 110 -16.24 -2.63 -4.79
N GLN A 111 -16.74 -3.10 -5.94
CA GLN A 111 -17.37 -2.26 -6.97
C GLN A 111 -18.61 -1.54 -6.45
N ASP A 112 -19.46 -2.19 -5.66
CA ASP A 112 -20.65 -1.57 -5.07
C ASP A 112 -20.24 -0.42 -4.11
N ILE A 113 -19.20 -0.63 -3.30
CA ILE A 113 -18.66 0.40 -2.41
C ILE A 113 -18.10 1.59 -3.21
N ILE A 114 -17.28 1.32 -4.22
CA ILE A 114 -16.65 2.37 -5.04
C ILE A 114 -17.72 3.13 -5.83
N SER A 115 -18.66 2.42 -6.46
CA SER A 115 -19.74 3.04 -7.24
C SER A 115 -20.65 3.90 -6.37
N TYR A 116 -20.96 3.47 -5.14
CA TYR A 116 -21.69 4.30 -4.18
C TYR A 116 -20.95 5.62 -3.91
N LEU A 117 -19.65 5.56 -3.65
CA LEU A 117 -18.84 6.75 -3.40
C LEU A 117 -18.76 7.68 -4.61
N VAL A 118 -18.53 7.13 -5.80
CA VAL A 118 -18.46 7.92 -7.05
C VAL A 118 -19.81 8.57 -7.37
N ASN A 119 -20.91 7.81 -7.26
CA ASN A 119 -22.25 8.32 -7.56
C ASN A 119 -22.75 9.35 -6.53
N ASP A 120 -22.45 9.17 -5.23
CA ASP A 120 -22.80 10.16 -4.19
C ASP A 120 -22.08 11.49 -4.44
N ILE A 121 -20.84 11.45 -4.94
CA ILE A 121 -20.11 12.64 -5.38
C ILE A 121 -20.82 13.30 -6.58
N GLU A 122 -21.17 12.54 -7.62
CA GLU A 122 -21.79 13.08 -8.83
C GLU A 122 -23.18 13.69 -8.60
N GLN A 123 -24.05 13.01 -7.84
CA GLN A 123 -25.41 13.50 -7.57
C GLN A 123 -25.42 14.80 -6.77
N ARG A 124 -24.45 15.00 -5.87
CA ARG A 124 -24.33 16.23 -5.07
C ARG A 124 -23.67 17.39 -5.84
N VAL A 125 -22.83 17.08 -6.83
CA VAL A 125 -22.25 18.10 -7.73
C VAL A 125 -23.32 18.62 -8.69
N ASN A 126 -24.12 17.73 -9.28
CA ASN A 126 -25.15 18.11 -10.26
C ASN A 126 -26.45 18.61 -9.60
N GLY A 127 -26.75 18.20 -8.37
CA GLY A 127 -27.95 18.62 -7.63
C GLY A 127 -27.93 20.08 -7.12
N LYS A 128 -26.80 20.79 -7.23
CA LYS A 128 -26.70 22.20 -6.77
C LYS A 128 -27.12 23.25 -7.80
N MET A 129 -27.56 22.86 -9.00
CA MET A 129 -27.82 23.81 -10.09
C MET A 129 -29.31 24.00 -10.44
N ASN A 130 -30.25 23.37 -9.72
CA ASN A 130 -31.67 23.35 -10.08
C ASN A 130 -32.67 23.72 -8.97
N ASN A 131 -32.31 24.57 -8.00
CA ASN A 131 -33.28 25.13 -7.06
C ASN A 131 -33.40 26.66 -7.22
N ASN A 132 -33.96 27.08 -8.36
CA ASN A 132 -34.79 28.29 -8.41
C ASN A 132 -36.24 27.85 -8.19
N THR A 133 -36.56 27.55 -6.94
CA THR A 133 -37.94 27.53 -6.46
C THR A 133 -37.93 28.08 -5.06
N ASP A 134 -38.49 29.28 -4.96
CA ASP A 134 -38.83 29.96 -3.74
C ASP A 134 -39.61 29.00 -2.82
N ASP A 135 -39.02 28.56 -1.70
CA ASP A 135 -39.85 28.33 -0.52
C ASP A 135 -39.06 28.29 0.80
N ASN A 136 -39.62 29.05 1.75
CA ASN A 136 -39.17 29.28 3.10
C ASN A 136 -39.20 27.99 3.96
N SER A 137 -38.08 27.28 4.08
CA SER A 137 -37.88 26.31 5.17
C SER A 137 -36.44 26.29 5.69
N ILE A 138 -36.04 27.41 6.29
CA ILE A 138 -34.86 27.49 7.14
C ILE A 138 -35.19 26.77 8.45
N ASN A 139 -34.69 25.54 8.63
CA ASN A 139 -34.01 25.11 9.86
C ASN A 139 -33.79 23.59 9.94
N ARG A 140 -32.62 23.24 10.51
CA ARG A 140 -32.17 21.94 11.02
C ARG A 140 -31.44 21.06 10.01
N TYR A 141 -30.15 21.34 9.79
CA TYR A 141 -29.05 20.41 10.09
C TYR A 141 -27.77 21.26 10.30
N LEU A 142 -27.43 21.53 11.57
CA LEU A 142 -26.26 22.33 12.00
C LEU A 142 -25.03 21.45 12.29
N SER A 143 -24.88 20.33 11.57
CA SER A 143 -23.59 19.65 11.52
C SER A 143 -22.89 20.13 10.26
N PRO A 144 -21.68 20.71 10.33
CA PRO A 144 -20.90 20.94 9.13
C PRO A 144 -20.73 19.57 8.46
N ILE A 145 -21.38 19.39 7.32
CA ILE A 145 -21.11 18.26 6.44
C ILE A 145 -19.61 18.39 6.14
N PRO A 146 -18.77 17.40 6.52
CA PRO A 146 -17.33 17.52 6.35
C PRO A 146 -17.03 17.88 4.89
N ASP A 147 -16.13 18.84 4.72
CA ASP A 147 -15.79 19.40 3.42
C ASP A 147 -15.55 18.30 2.40
N LYS A 148 -16.13 18.51 1.20
CA LYS A 148 -16.19 17.59 0.07
C LYS A 148 -14.86 16.85 -0.14
N VAL A 149 -14.80 15.60 0.29
CA VAL A 149 -13.68 14.72 -0.03
C VAL A 149 -13.83 14.30 -1.49
N ASN A 150 -13.11 14.97 -2.39
CA ASN A 150 -12.95 14.46 -3.75
C ASN A 150 -12.03 13.24 -3.69
N LEU A 151 -12.57 12.05 -3.95
CA LEU A 151 -11.81 10.80 -3.82
C LEU A 151 -10.48 10.87 -4.62
N SER A 152 -10.51 11.43 -5.83
CA SER A 152 -9.31 11.56 -6.68
C SER A 152 -8.24 12.49 -6.12
N SER A 153 -8.59 13.34 -5.15
CA SER A 153 -7.61 14.20 -4.47
C SER A 153 -6.94 13.54 -3.27
N ILE A 154 -7.49 12.44 -2.76
CA ILE A 154 -7.00 11.75 -1.56
C ILE A 154 -6.25 10.46 -1.90
N LEU A 155 -6.60 9.82 -3.02
CA LEU A 155 -5.95 8.59 -3.44
C LEU A 155 -4.62 8.88 -4.16
N TYR A 156 -3.65 7.97 -4.01
CA TYR A 156 -2.42 8.00 -4.80
C TYR A 156 -2.63 7.46 -6.22
N GLY A 157 -3.54 6.49 -6.39
CA GLY A 157 -3.91 5.88 -7.66
C GLY A 157 -5.25 6.38 -8.22
N ASP A 158 -5.55 5.96 -9.45
CA ASP A 158 -6.87 6.19 -10.06
C ASP A 158 -7.91 5.23 -9.45
N VAL A 159 -9.11 5.75 -9.16
CA VAL A 159 -10.24 4.97 -8.64
C VAL A 159 -10.56 3.79 -9.56
N SER A 160 -10.39 3.97 -10.87
CA SER A 160 -10.66 2.93 -11.88
C SER A 160 -9.85 1.65 -11.67
N TYR A 161 -8.64 1.76 -11.10
CA TYR A 161 -7.76 0.63 -10.82
C TYR A 161 -8.38 -0.34 -9.81
N TYR A 162 -9.06 0.19 -8.78
CA TYR A 162 -9.65 -0.62 -7.71
C TYR A 162 -11.00 -1.24 -8.09
N TYR A 163 -11.57 -0.86 -9.24
CA TYR A 163 -12.86 -1.36 -9.70
C TYR A 163 -12.75 -2.78 -10.28
N GLY A 164 -11.57 -3.17 -10.77
CA GLY A 164 -11.44 -4.38 -11.61
C GLY A 164 -11.33 -5.70 -10.84
N SER A 165 -10.88 -5.68 -9.59
CA SER A 165 -10.44 -6.88 -8.88
C SER A 165 -10.46 -6.68 -7.37
N ASN A 166 -10.72 -7.75 -6.61
CA ASN A 166 -10.44 -7.81 -5.17
C ASN A 166 -9.03 -8.35 -4.86
N GLU A 167 -8.24 -8.66 -5.88
CA GLU A 167 -6.86 -9.12 -5.80
C GLU A 167 -5.91 -8.09 -6.38
N PHE A 168 -4.88 -7.76 -5.61
CA PHE A 168 -3.85 -6.81 -5.97
C PHE A 168 -2.48 -7.47 -5.78
N ASN A 169 -1.67 -7.46 -6.84
CA ASN A 169 -0.32 -8.01 -6.85
C ASN A 169 0.68 -6.94 -7.26
N ASP A 170 0.59 -5.80 -6.58
CA ASP A 170 1.47 -4.68 -6.85
C ASP A 170 2.86 -4.95 -6.28
N SER A 171 3.91 -4.54 -7.00
CA SER A 171 5.28 -4.57 -6.50
C SER A 171 5.71 -3.21 -5.95
N ASP A 172 6.78 -3.24 -5.14
CA ASP A 172 7.53 -2.06 -4.70
C ASP A 172 6.67 -1.00 -4.02
N ILE A 173 6.64 0.23 -4.56
CA ILE A 173 5.91 1.37 -3.98
C ILE A 173 4.40 1.24 -4.18
N ASN A 174 3.96 0.59 -5.27
CA ASN A 174 2.56 0.58 -5.67
C ASN A 174 1.70 -0.23 -4.70
N ARG A 175 2.20 -1.30 -4.11
CA ARG A 175 1.47 -2.05 -3.08
C ARG A 175 1.11 -1.20 -1.87
N PHE A 176 2.00 -0.31 -1.43
CA PHE A 176 1.73 0.57 -0.30
C PHE A 176 0.72 1.64 -0.68
N LYS A 177 0.78 2.17 -1.91
CA LYS A 177 -0.24 3.08 -2.46
C LYS A 177 -1.61 2.39 -2.50
N THR A 178 -1.69 1.25 -3.19
CA THR A 178 -2.91 0.44 -3.33
C THR A 178 -3.52 0.10 -1.99
N PHE A 179 -2.72 -0.41 -1.05
CA PHE A 179 -3.20 -0.73 0.29
C PHE A 179 -3.79 0.48 1.02
N ASN A 180 -3.06 1.60 1.05
CA ASN A 180 -3.52 2.80 1.74
C ASN A 180 -4.70 3.47 1.03
N ASP A 181 -4.79 3.37 -0.29
CA ASP A 181 -5.91 3.88 -1.08
C ASP A 181 -7.16 3.06 -0.81
N LEU A 182 -7.06 1.72 -0.82
CA LEU A 182 -8.17 0.84 -0.44
C LEU A 182 -8.65 1.11 0.99
N LEU A 183 -7.73 1.23 1.97
CA LEU A 183 -8.12 1.64 3.32
C LEU A 183 -8.85 2.98 3.33
N THR A 184 -8.41 3.95 2.53
CA THR A 184 -9.02 5.27 2.46
C THR A 184 -10.42 5.22 1.84
N ILE A 185 -10.60 4.46 0.75
CA ILE A 185 -11.90 4.21 0.11
C ILE A 185 -12.88 3.65 1.15
N LEU A 186 -12.49 2.58 1.85
CA LEU A 186 -13.35 1.89 2.80
C LEU A 186 -13.69 2.75 4.02
N LYS A 187 -12.71 3.47 4.57
CA LYS A 187 -12.93 4.43 5.67
C LYS A 187 -13.85 5.59 5.26
N THR A 188 -13.80 6.00 4.00
CA THR A 188 -14.66 7.06 3.44
C THR A 188 -16.08 6.57 3.22
N TYR A 189 -16.25 5.32 2.77
CA TYR A 189 -17.56 4.70 2.58
C TYR A 189 -18.35 4.58 3.89
N ASN A 190 -17.73 4.03 4.94
CA ASN A 190 -18.37 3.93 6.24
C ASN A 190 -17.39 4.04 7.40
N GLN A 191 -17.43 5.18 8.11
CA GLN A 191 -16.52 5.46 9.24
C GLN A 191 -16.73 4.54 10.46
N ARG A 192 -17.88 3.86 10.56
CA ARG A 192 -18.19 2.96 11.68
C ARG A 192 -17.68 1.54 11.45
N GLU A 193 -17.51 1.17 10.19
CA GLU A 193 -17.04 -0.14 9.80
C GLU A 193 -15.52 -0.19 9.88
N LYS A 194 -14.99 -1.34 10.27
CA LYS A 194 -13.56 -1.49 10.53
C LYS A 194 -12.94 -2.51 9.60
N ALA A 195 -11.65 -2.30 9.35
CA ALA A 195 -10.79 -3.18 8.59
C ALA A 195 -10.00 -4.08 9.54
N LEU A 196 -9.86 -5.34 9.15
CA LEU A 196 -8.96 -6.30 9.77
C LEU A 196 -7.93 -6.73 8.75
N ILE A 197 -6.65 -6.65 9.10
CA ILE A 197 -5.55 -7.15 8.28
C ILE A 197 -5.12 -8.48 8.86
N ILE A 198 -5.14 -9.52 8.06
CA ILE A 198 -4.71 -10.86 8.47
C ILE A 198 -3.53 -11.34 7.65
N SER A 199 -2.61 -11.97 8.36
CA SER A 199 -1.51 -12.73 7.78
C SER A 199 -1.49 -14.14 8.34
N GLN A 200 -0.66 -15.02 7.77
CA GLN A 200 -0.64 -16.42 8.19
C GLN A 200 -0.27 -16.53 9.68
N ASP A 201 0.82 -15.86 10.08
CA ASP A 201 1.38 -15.96 11.42
C ASP A 201 1.04 -14.75 12.31
N GLY A 202 0.51 -13.67 11.74
CA GLY A 202 0.21 -12.43 12.47
C GLY A 202 1.45 -11.59 12.81
N ASN A 203 2.63 -11.97 12.32
CA ASN A 203 3.87 -11.21 12.48
C ASN A 203 4.72 -11.17 11.19
N ASP A 204 4.06 -11.35 10.04
CA ASP A 204 4.74 -11.40 8.74
C ASP A 204 5.33 -10.05 8.31
N TYR A 205 6.49 -10.08 7.64
CA TYR A 205 7.17 -8.87 7.12
C TYR A 205 6.26 -8.04 6.21
N ASN A 206 5.43 -8.69 5.37
CA ASN A 206 4.50 -8.01 4.48
C ASN A 206 3.45 -7.23 5.27
N MET A 207 2.80 -7.89 6.23
CA MET A 207 1.79 -7.28 7.09
C MET A 207 2.36 -6.08 7.83
N ILE A 208 3.56 -6.23 8.40
CA ILE A 208 4.18 -5.15 9.17
C ILE A 208 4.57 -3.99 8.26
N ALA A 209 5.07 -4.25 7.05
CA ALA A 209 5.34 -3.20 6.08
C ALA A 209 4.06 -2.42 5.71
N TYR A 210 2.93 -3.12 5.53
CA TYR A 210 1.62 -2.50 5.31
C TYR A 210 1.18 -1.66 6.52
N LEU A 211 1.31 -2.18 7.75
CA LEU A 211 1.00 -1.44 8.98
C LEU A 211 1.88 -0.19 9.13
N ILE A 212 3.20 -0.30 8.89
CA ILE A 212 4.12 0.85 8.90
C ILE A 212 3.68 1.88 7.88
N SER A 213 3.33 1.46 6.66
CA SER A 213 2.87 2.38 5.62
C SER A 213 1.65 3.19 6.05
N THR A 214 0.74 2.57 6.82
CA THR A 214 -0.43 3.26 7.40
C THR A 214 -0.02 4.26 8.48
N VAL A 215 0.89 3.86 9.39
CA VAL A 215 1.39 4.76 10.45
C VAL A 215 2.09 5.99 9.85
N LEU A 216 2.88 5.79 8.80
CA LEU A 216 3.57 6.86 8.08
C LEU A 216 2.58 7.80 7.37
N LYS A 217 1.53 7.26 6.74
CA LYS A 217 0.47 8.09 6.12
C LYS A 217 -0.25 8.93 7.17
N LEU A 218 -0.53 8.37 8.34
CA LEU A 218 -1.17 9.08 9.45
C LEU A 218 -0.24 10.10 10.13
N ASN A 219 1.07 9.82 10.17
CA ASN A 219 2.07 10.66 10.81
C ASN A 219 3.27 10.90 9.87
N PRO A 220 3.15 11.79 8.87
CA PRO A 220 4.19 12.01 7.87
C PRO A 220 5.55 12.47 8.42
N SER A 221 5.56 13.03 9.63
CA SER A 221 6.80 13.44 10.33
C SER A 221 7.59 12.27 10.89
N TYR A 222 6.97 11.09 11.07
CA TYR A 222 7.65 9.92 11.60
C TYR A 222 8.59 9.34 10.56
N ASN A 223 9.78 8.92 11.00
CA ASN A 223 10.62 8.05 10.19
C ASN A 223 10.17 6.58 10.29
N ILE A 224 10.70 5.72 9.41
CA ILE A 224 10.34 4.28 9.38
C ILE A 224 10.60 3.59 10.73
N TYR A 225 11.68 3.97 11.42
CA TYR A 225 12.04 3.38 12.72
C TYR A 225 11.06 3.79 13.83
N GLU A 226 10.62 5.05 13.84
CA GLU A 226 9.59 5.54 14.77
C GLU A 226 8.23 4.87 14.51
N ALA A 227 7.86 4.70 13.25
CA ALA A 227 6.66 3.97 12.87
C ALA A 227 6.72 2.49 13.31
N LEU A 228 7.85 1.82 13.10
CA LEU A 228 8.07 0.45 13.58
C LEU A 228 8.04 0.38 15.11
N ARG A 229 8.70 1.33 15.80
CA ARG A 229 8.67 1.39 17.26
C ARG A 229 7.25 1.58 17.79
N HIS A 230 6.45 2.43 17.14
CA HIS A 230 5.05 2.60 17.46
C HIS A 230 4.28 1.28 17.35
N LEU A 231 4.48 0.52 16.27
CA LEU A 231 3.87 -0.81 16.12
C LEU A 231 4.31 -1.80 17.21
N LYS A 232 5.59 -1.83 17.57
CA LYS A 232 6.10 -2.69 18.65
C LYS A 232 5.50 -2.34 20.02
N CYS A 233 5.06 -1.11 20.23
CA CYS A 233 4.33 -0.73 21.44
C CYS A 233 2.87 -1.20 21.44
N LEU A 234 2.32 -1.63 20.29
CA LEU A 234 0.94 -2.10 20.18
C LEU A 234 0.79 -3.61 20.41
N THR A 235 1.83 -4.39 20.14
CA THR A 235 1.81 -5.85 20.35
C THR A 235 3.21 -6.36 20.69
N GLU A 236 3.25 -7.34 21.60
CA GLU A 236 4.49 -8.00 22.04
C GLU A 236 5.00 -8.98 20.96
N ASN A 237 4.14 -9.37 20.01
CA ASN A 237 4.44 -10.37 18.97
C ASN A 237 5.50 -9.93 17.94
N PHE A 238 5.93 -8.66 17.97
CA PHE A 238 6.90 -8.10 17.02
C PHE A 238 8.35 -8.06 17.53
N GLU A 239 8.64 -8.62 18.71
CA GLU A 239 9.99 -8.59 19.28
C GLU A 239 11.00 -9.42 18.48
N GLU A 240 10.57 -10.55 17.89
CA GLU A 240 11.47 -11.50 17.20
C GLU A 240 11.91 -11.07 15.80
N LEU A 241 11.35 -9.98 15.27
CA LEU A 241 11.56 -9.60 13.88
C LEU A 241 12.84 -8.80 13.65
N ASN A 242 13.52 -9.11 12.54
CA ASN A 242 14.69 -8.37 12.13
C ASN A 242 14.30 -6.97 11.62
N ASN A 243 14.56 -5.96 12.45
CA ASN A 243 14.28 -4.56 12.16
C ASN A 243 14.92 -4.10 10.84
N GLU A 244 16.14 -4.52 10.53
CA GLU A 244 16.85 -4.11 9.32
C GLU A 244 16.12 -4.61 8.08
N ARG A 245 15.66 -5.87 8.10
CA ARG A 245 14.90 -6.45 6.99
C ARG A 245 13.57 -5.73 6.74
N ILE A 246 12.91 -5.25 7.80
CA ILE A 246 11.70 -4.44 7.68
C ILE A 246 12.01 -3.07 7.08
N ILE A 247 13.08 -2.40 7.54
CA ILE A 247 13.47 -1.07 7.05
C ILE A 247 13.83 -1.12 5.57
N TRP A 248 14.53 -2.17 5.15
CA TRP A 248 14.94 -2.40 3.76
C TRP A 248 13.91 -3.18 2.94
N TYR A 249 12.68 -3.31 3.45
CA TYR A 249 11.62 -4.01 2.74
C TYR A 249 11.28 -3.26 1.43
N SER A 250 11.28 -3.96 0.29
CA SER A 250 11.29 -3.34 -1.04
C SER A 250 10.18 -2.28 -1.20
N GLY A 251 10.52 -1.11 -1.70
CA GLY A 251 9.55 -0.03 -1.96
C GLY A 251 9.01 0.71 -0.73
N LEU A 252 9.22 0.24 0.50
CA LEU A 252 8.74 0.93 1.72
C LEU A 252 9.47 2.27 1.91
N LEU A 253 10.79 2.27 1.69
CA LEU A 253 11.60 3.49 1.73
C LEU A 253 11.14 4.52 0.69
N SER A 254 10.89 4.06 -0.55
CA SER A 254 10.38 4.92 -1.62
C SER A 254 8.97 5.46 -1.31
N TYR A 255 8.12 4.65 -0.67
CA TYR A 255 6.81 5.08 -0.21
C TYR A 255 6.89 6.15 0.89
N TYR A 256 7.81 5.99 1.84
CA TYR A 256 8.07 6.97 2.88
C TYR A 256 8.53 8.33 2.30
N GLU A 257 9.43 8.32 1.33
CA GLU A 257 9.87 9.53 0.64
C GLU A 257 8.71 10.22 -0.09
N LEU A 258 7.83 9.44 -0.73
CA LEU A 258 6.63 9.94 -1.39
C LEU A 258 5.68 10.63 -0.39
N ILE A 259 5.38 10.00 0.75
CA ILE A 259 4.50 10.61 1.78
C ILE A 259 5.10 11.93 2.25
N ARG A 260 6.40 11.95 2.55
CA ARG A 260 7.05 13.18 3.03
C ARG A 260 7.01 14.28 1.99
N ALA A 261 7.25 13.96 0.72
CA ALA A 261 7.12 14.92 -0.36
C ALA A 261 5.71 15.51 -0.39
N ASN A 262 4.68 14.66 -0.43
CA ASN A 262 3.29 15.11 -0.58
C ASN A 262 2.76 15.87 0.64
N GLU A 263 3.01 15.38 1.85
CA GLU A 263 2.32 15.88 3.06
C GLU A 263 3.11 16.97 3.80
N LEU A 264 4.45 16.89 3.83
CA LEU A 264 5.27 17.84 4.62
C LEU A 264 5.77 19.03 3.82
N TYR A 265 6.24 18.81 2.59
CA TYR A 265 7.00 19.82 1.86
C TYR A 265 6.14 20.67 0.92
N TRP A 266 5.07 20.08 0.39
CA TRP A 266 4.18 20.79 -0.52
C TRP A 266 2.86 21.17 0.13
N GLY A 267 2.51 20.56 1.27
CA GLY A 267 1.17 20.65 1.83
C GLY A 267 0.12 20.13 0.84
N ASN A 268 -1.11 19.97 1.29
CA ASN A 268 -2.24 19.75 0.38
C ASN A 268 -2.42 20.99 -0.52
N VAL A 269 -1.59 21.16 -1.55
CA VAL A 269 -1.91 22.03 -2.68
C VAL A 269 -3.05 21.34 -3.39
N ASN A 270 -4.27 21.67 -2.99
CA ASN A 270 -5.46 21.41 -3.77
C ASN A 270 -5.23 21.95 -5.19
N VAL A 271 -4.81 21.08 -6.12
CA VAL A 271 -4.52 21.41 -7.53
C VAL A 271 -5.79 21.78 -8.31
N ASN A 272 -6.95 21.88 -7.64
CA ASN A 272 -8.17 22.43 -8.22
C ASN A 272 -8.08 23.95 -8.54
N SER A 273 -6.94 24.60 -8.31
CA SER A 273 -6.66 25.98 -8.71
C SER A 273 -5.83 26.15 -10.00
N LEU A 274 -5.41 25.07 -10.68
CA LEU A 274 -4.55 25.17 -11.87
C LEU A 274 -5.23 24.67 -13.16
N ASN A 275 -6.49 25.07 -13.34
CA ASN A 275 -7.08 25.25 -14.67
C ASN A 275 -7.33 26.75 -14.90
N SER A 276 -6.24 27.51 -14.97
CA SER A 276 -6.22 28.83 -15.58
C SER A 276 -4.78 29.12 -16.00
N THR A 277 -4.59 29.21 -17.32
CA THR A 277 -3.36 29.54 -18.06
C THR A 277 -2.25 28.48 -18.09
N LYS A 278 -2.31 27.67 -19.15
CA LYS A 278 -1.13 27.20 -19.87
C LYS A 278 -0.20 28.40 -20.16
N THR A 279 0.96 28.43 -19.52
CA THR A 279 2.13 29.10 -20.10
C THR A 279 3.18 28.03 -20.37
N ASN A 280 3.25 27.64 -21.64
CA ASN A 280 4.36 26.91 -22.23
C ASN A 280 5.69 27.57 -21.84
N MET A 281 6.50 26.91 -21.01
CA MET A 281 7.92 27.19 -20.99
C MET A 281 8.59 26.30 -22.03
N ASN A 282 8.52 26.76 -23.28
CA ASN A 282 9.36 26.27 -24.36
C ASN A 282 10.80 26.68 -24.07
N PHE A 283 11.66 25.71 -23.76
CA PHE A 283 13.10 25.86 -23.94
C PHE A 283 13.40 25.75 -25.43
N ALA A 284 13.53 26.90 -26.09
CA ALA A 284 14.08 27.00 -27.43
C ALA A 284 15.18 28.07 -27.47
N ASN A 285 16.38 27.61 -27.80
CA ASN A 285 17.51 28.37 -28.29
C ASN A 285 17.12 29.45 -29.32
N ALA A 286 17.66 30.66 -29.18
CA ALA A 286 18.02 31.50 -30.31
C ALA A 286 19.06 32.57 -29.90
N ASN A 287 20.29 32.37 -30.36
CA ASN A 287 21.21 33.47 -30.65
C ASN A 287 20.57 34.39 -31.70
N THR A 288 20.63 35.71 -31.51
CA THR A 288 21.17 36.73 -32.45
C THR A 288 20.60 38.15 -32.21
N CYS A 289 21.55 39.07 -32.01
CA CYS A 289 21.66 40.46 -32.46
C CYS A 289 20.41 41.39 -32.57
N ALA A 290 20.45 42.52 -31.86
CA ALA A 290 20.68 43.84 -32.47
C ALA A 290 20.81 44.99 -31.45
N THR A 291 22.00 45.62 -31.45
CA THR A 291 22.28 47.06 -31.36
C THR A 291 21.45 47.97 -30.45
N ASN A 292 22.09 48.55 -29.43
CA ASN A 292 22.29 50.01 -29.41
C ASN A 292 23.41 50.45 -28.46
N SER A 293 24.06 51.53 -28.86
CA SER A 293 25.42 51.96 -28.56
C SER A 293 25.49 53.17 -27.62
N ARG A 294 26.55 53.21 -26.79
CA ARG A 294 27.34 54.39 -26.31
C ARG A 294 28.28 53.92 -25.17
N SER A 295 29.55 53.59 -25.43
CA SER A 295 30.75 54.44 -25.63
C SER A 295 31.40 54.98 -24.33
N SER A 296 32.55 54.40 -23.95
CA SER A 296 33.81 55.04 -23.48
C SER A 296 34.68 53.95 -22.82
N SER A 297 35.62 53.33 -23.55
CA SER A 297 37.04 53.72 -23.73
C SER A 297 37.93 53.41 -22.52
N ILE A 298 38.85 52.43 -22.68
CA ILE A 298 40.32 52.51 -22.50
C ILE A 298 40.89 51.07 -22.48
N SER A 299 41.78 50.78 -23.42
CA SER A 299 42.65 49.58 -23.52
C SER A 299 44.04 49.88 -22.86
N PRO A 300 45.13 49.08 -23.00
CA PRO A 300 45.32 47.65 -23.32
C PRO A 300 46.41 46.92 -22.47
N ASN A 301 46.64 45.63 -22.79
CA ASN A 301 47.93 44.89 -22.83
C ASN A 301 48.60 44.32 -21.56
N LYS A 302 48.74 42.97 -21.52
CA LYS A 302 50.01 42.17 -21.61
C LYS A 302 49.71 40.69 -21.33
N ARG A 303 49.89 39.77 -22.28
CA ARG A 303 51.10 38.96 -22.60
C ARG A 303 51.64 38.09 -21.43
N ARG A 304 51.49 36.77 -21.58
CA ARG A 304 52.48 35.66 -21.45
C ARG A 304 51.70 34.33 -21.43
N ASP A 305 51.85 33.41 -22.40
CA ASP A 305 52.96 32.45 -22.58
C ASP A 305 53.26 31.69 -21.26
N SER A 306 53.31 30.36 -21.14
CA SER A 306 53.29 29.25 -22.10
C SER A 306 53.41 27.90 -21.34
N ASN A 307 53.16 26.80 -22.06
CA ASN A 307 53.77 25.46 -21.94
C ASN A 307 53.27 24.39 -20.92
N ASN A 308 52.53 23.42 -21.48
CA ASN A 308 52.87 21.99 -21.64
C ASN A 308 53.76 21.29 -20.59
N ILE A 309 53.25 20.20 -20.00
CA ILE A 309 53.96 18.91 -19.91
C ILE A 309 52.95 17.76 -20.10
N ALA A 310 53.30 16.86 -21.02
CA ALA A 310 52.70 15.56 -21.25
C ALA A 310 53.39 14.50 -20.40
N THR A 311 52.64 13.48 -19.95
CA THR A 311 53.21 12.16 -19.65
C THR A 311 52.19 11.05 -19.83
N ALA A 312 52.69 9.95 -20.36
CA ALA A 312 51.95 8.88 -21.02
C ALA A 312 51.94 7.59 -20.17
N ILE A 313 50.93 6.75 -20.41
CA ILE A 313 50.94 5.27 -20.51
C ILE A 313 51.47 4.47 -19.30
N THR A 314 50.62 3.62 -18.69
CA THR A 314 50.74 2.13 -18.75
C THR A 314 49.52 1.41 -18.19
N GLN A 315 48.96 0.47 -18.95
CA GLN A 315 48.09 -0.63 -18.48
C GLN A 315 48.95 -1.74 -17.82
N PRO A 316 48.36 -2.61 -16.99
CA PRO A 316 48.22 -4.00 -17.45
C PRO A 316 46.96 -4.76 -16.95
N THR A 317 46.52 -5.72 -17.76
CA THR A 317 45.72 -6.93 -17.44
C THR A 317 46.41 -8.13 -18.13
N PRO A 318 46.08 -9.42 -17.90
CA PRO A 318 45.33 -10.10 -16.82
C PRO A 318 46.11 -11.29 -16.20
N VAL A 319 45.62 -11.89 -15.11
CA VAL A 319 46.02 -13.26 -14.73
C VAL A 319 44.79 -14.11 -14.36
N THR A 320 44.63 -15.15 -15.15
CA THR A 320 43.71 -16.28 -15.06
C THR A 320 44.16 -17.25 -13.95
N GLN A 321 43.25 -17.69 -13.08
CA GLN A 321 43.40 -18.95 -12.36
C GLN A 321 42.06 -19.69 -12.28
N SER A 322 42.15 -20.98 -12.57
CA SER A 322 41.08 -21.93 -12.81
C SER A 322 41.11 -23.06 -11.76
N SER A 323 39.93 -23.66 -11.55
CA SER A 323 39.64 -25.02 -11.07
C SER A 323 39.55 -25.26 -9.54
N PRO A 324 38.88 -26.34 -9.05
CA PRO A 324 38.14 -27.38 -9.77
C PRO A 324 36.71 -27.67 -9.26
N ILE A 325 35.96 -28.31 -10.16
CA ILE A 325 34.67 -28.98 -9.98
C ILE A 325 34.87 -30.26 -9.17
N LEU A 326 34.08 -30.47 -8.12
CA LEU A 326 33.92 -31.78 -7.47
C LEU A 326 32.45 -32.19 -7.49
N SER A 327 32.17 -33.14 -8.37
CA SER A 327 30.94 -33.91 -8.44
C SER A 327 30.94 -34.98 -7.34
N SER A 328 29.82 -35.13 -6.63
CA SER A 328 29.54 -36.37 -5.91
C SER A 328 28.06 -36.75 -6.09
N ASN A 329 27.87 -37.71 -6.98
CA ASN A 329 26.68 -38.54 -7.08
C ASN A 329 26.57 -39.40 -5.82
N LYS A 330 25.43 -39.36 -5.12
CA LYS A 330 25.00 -40.46 -4.24
C LYS A 330 23.60 -40.91 -4.61
N ARG A 331 23.57 -42.06 -5.29
CA ARG A 331 22.44 -42.97 -5.40
C ARG A 331 22.01 -43.43 -4.00
N SER A 332 20.75 -43.25 -3.65
CA SER A 332 20.06 -44.07 -2.64
C SER A 332 19.18 -45.07 -3.38
N ARG A 333 19.50 -46.36 -3.19
CA ARG A 333 18.71 -47.50 -3.64
C ARG A 333 17.49 -47.68 -2.74
N LEU A 334 16.38 -48.08 -3.38
CA LEU A 334 15.28 -48.81 -2.76
C LEU A 334 15.80 -50.09 -2.09
N ILE A 335 15.19 -50.44 -0.96
CA ILE A 335 15.08 -51.80 -0.45
C ILE A 335 13.59 -52.03 -0.21
N ASP A 336 13.14 -53.21 -0.65
CA ASP A 336 11.82 -53.80 -0.48
C ASP A 336 11.40 -53.98 0.99
#